data_AF-A0A2G4GZL7-F1
#
_entry.id   AF-A0A2G4GZL7-F1
#
_cell.length_a   1.000
_cell.length_b   1.000
_cell.length_c   1.000
_cell.angle_alpha   90.00
_cell.angle_beta   90.00
_cell.angle_gamma   90.00
#
_symmetry.space_group_name_H-M   'P 1'
#
loop_
_entity.id
_entity.type
_entity.pdbx_description
1 polymer ?
#
loop_
_entity_poly.entity_id
_entity_poly.type
_entity_poly.pdbx_seq_one_letter_code
_entity_poly.pdbx_strand_id
1 'polypeptide(L)'
;MTISEPMIARRPQARSLRSLLLSLGMHGLLVVAACWIVFRQPVVLPKQEFTSHTVVGGKSGGPAVSRPVQRKPKVPSPQKRLTTKSASATLALPPMKEMTPEMGLSGLSGGMGKGGFGRGLGSFGGNGLGAGLGNRAGFVGRPVMGAFIRAKRVAVYLDCSGSMRSYLPHVEAEIRKQFPDADVFRFDGARVVGLDEVVVYGRRFHGDPPRLREGPTQTVVETLTPAGKLVQTKVRTACEKGSLGAWVDRLLAESYDALVVFSDFQDGVRLYQAKKGEPKLIYSDSSYHKVGGVQKGHVRWQREWLEVFAKAPHGGGPRLYLFTVQQEPQAFLKACVAASGGAATSVSWLKKGGRKASP
;
A
#
# COMPACT_ATOMS: atom_id res chain seq x y z
N MET A 1 8.01 -25.47 79.26
CA MET A 1 7.47 -26.14 78.07
C MET A 1 6.68 -25.08 77.32
N THR A 2 7.04 -24.60 76.14
CA THR A 2 7.51 -25.28 74.91
C THR A 2 8.60 -24.46 74.22
N ILE A 3 9.68 -25.13 73.80
CA ILE A 3 10.83 -24.57 73.10
C ILE A 3 10.49 -24.49 71.60
N SER A 4 10.74 -23.32 70.99
CA SER A 4 10.56 -23.05 69.56
C SER A 4 11.46 -23.93 68.68
N GLU A 5 10.89 -24.55 67.65
CA GLU A 5 11.64 -25.25 66.60
C GLU A 5 12.54 -24.29 65.79
N PRO A 6 13.75 -24.69 65.39
CA PRO A 6 14.55 -23.91 64.45
C PRO A 6 14.17 -24.24 63.00
N MET A 7 13.99 -23.19 62.18
CA MET A 7 13.86 -23.30 60.74
C MET A 7 15.14 -23.90 60.12
N ILE A 8 15.02 -25.07 59.48
CA ILE A 8 16.10 -25.68 58.70
C ILE A 8 16.27 -24.90 57.38
N ALA A 9 17.35 -24.14 57.27
CA ALA A 9 17.76 -23.52 56.02
C ALA A 9 18.22 -24.59 55.02
N ARG A 10 17.48 -24.73 53.91
CA ARG A 10 17.78 -25.66 52.82
C ARG A 10 19.04 -25.17 52.08
N ARG A 11 20.15 -25.91 52.18
CA ARG A 11 21.39 -25.64 51.43
C ARG A 11 21.12 -25.69 49.91
N PRO A 12 21.65 -24.75 49.11
CA PRO A 12 21.53 -24.81 47.65
C PRO A 12 22.25 -26.04 47.10
N GLN A 13 21.55 -26.82 46.27
CA GLN A 13 22.11 -27.98 45.58
C GLN A 13 23.28 -27.57 44.69
N ALA A 14 24.38 -28.31 44.78
CA ALA A 14 25.54 -28.15 43.91
C ALA A 14 25.11 -28.27 42.44
N ARG A 15 25.41 -27.22 41.66
CA ARG A 15 25.16 -27.19 40.22
C ARG A 15 25.88 -28.37 39.57
N SER A 16 25.10 -29.30 38.99
CA SER A 16 25.66 -30.50 38.37
C SER A 16 26.54 -30.11 37.18
N LEU A 17 27.79 -30.57 37.17
CA LEU A 17 28.70 -30.42 36.01
C LEU A 17 28.06 -30.89 34.69
N ARG A 18 27.09 -31.81 34.76
CA ARG A 18 26.31 -32.30 33.62
C ARG A 18 25.51 -31.20 32.92
N SER A 19 24.88 -30.28 33.66
CA SER A 19 24.10 -29.19 33.07
C SER A 19 25.00 -28.12 32.46
N LEU A 20 26.18 -27.89 33.03
CA LEU A 20 27.20 -27.02 32.45
C LEU A 20 27.73 -27.59 31.12
N LEU A 21 28.09 -28.88 31.10
CA LEU A 21 28.58 -29.57 29.90
C LEU A 21 27.52 -29.60 28.79
N LEU A 22 26.25 -29.84 29.14
CA LEU A 22 25.15 -29.81 28.18
C LEU A 22 24.94 -28.42 27.58
N SER A 23 24.99 -27.38 28.41
CA SER A 23 24.89 -25.99 27.94
C SER A 23 26.05 -25.63 27.02
N LEU A 24 27.27 -26.02 27.38
CA LEU A 24 28.47 -25.73 26.59
C LEU A 24 28.45 -26.47 25.24
N GLY A 25 27.99 -27.72 25.23
CA GLY A 25 27.81 -28.50 24.00
C GLY A 25 26.78 -27.89 23.06
N MET A 26 25.64 -27.44 23.59
CA MET A 26 24.59 -26.80 22.80
C MET A 26 25.05 -25.47 22.19
N HIS A 27 25.80 -24.65 22.96
CA HIS A 27 26.38 -23.41 22.44
C HIS A 27 27.45 -23.69 21.39
N GLY A 28 28.32 -24.69 21.62
CA GLY A 28 29.31 -25.12 20.62
C GLY A 28 28.68 -25.53 19.30
N LEU A 29 27.56 -26.28 19.36
CA LEU A 29 26.83 -26.71 18.16
C LEU A 29 26.22 -25.54 17.39
N LEU A 30 25.68 -24.54 18.08
CA LEU A 30 25.17 -23.31 17.46
C LEU A 30 26.27 -22.51 16.75
N VAL A 31 27.46 -22.42 17.35
CA VAL A 31 28.61 -21.73 16.74
C VAL A 31 29.07 -22.47 15.48
N VAL A 32 29.17 -23.80 15.53
CA VAL A 32 29.53 -24.60 14.34
C VAL A 32 28.51 -24.42 13.22
N ALA A 33 27.21 -24.41 13.54
CA ALA A 33 26.15 -24.17 12.56
C ALA A 33 26.24 -22.76 11.94
N ALA A 34 26.52 -21.73 12.74
CA ALA A 34 26.70 -20.37 12.25
C ALA A 34 27.93 -20.27 11.32
N CYS A 35 29.06 -20.86 11.70
CA CYS A 35 30.25 -20.94 10.87
C CYS A 35 29.97 -21.67 9.55
N TRP A 36 29.28 -22.81 9.60
CA TRP A 36 28.90 -23.55 8.40
C TRP A 36 28.08 -22.72 7.42
N ILE A 37 27.11 -21.95 7.93
CA ILE A 37 26.30 -21.05 7.10
C ILE A 37 27.19 -20.00 6.44
N VAL A 38 28.06 -19.32 7.19
CA VAL A 38 28.95 -18.27 6.67
C VAL A 38 29.92 -18.80 5.62
N PHE A 39 30.56 -19.96 5.88
CA PHE A 39 31.52 -20.55 4.94
C PHE A 39 30.89 -21.16 3.69
N ARG A 40 29.59 -21.48 3.71
CA ARG A 40 28.84 -21.99 2.55
C ARG A 40 28.21 -20.89 1.69
N GLN A 41 28.29 -19.62 2.09
CA GLN A 41 27.83 -18.52 1.23
C GLN A 41 28.84 -18.29 0.11
N PRO A 42 28.42 -18.26 -1.17
CA PRO A 42 29.31 -17.86 -2.26
C PRO A 42 29.79 -16.43 -2.00
N VAL A 43 31.10 -16.20 -2.17
CA VAL A 43 31.70 -14.88 -2.06
C VAL A 43 30.97 -13.94 -3.01
N VAL A 44 30.14 -13.05 -2.45
CA VAL A 44 29.56 -11.95 -3.21
C VAL A 44 30.73 -11.07 -3.58
N LEU A 45 31.08 -11.07 -4.87
CA LEU A 45 32.09 -10.15 -5.41
C LEU A 45 31.76 -8.75 -4.87
N PRO A 46 32.71 -8.05 -4.22
CA PRO A 46 32.46 -6.68 -3.81
C PRO A 46 32.01 -5.90 -5.04
N LYS A 47 30.84 -5.27 -4.95
CA LYS A 47 30.39 -4.33 -5.97
C LYS A 47 31.52 -3.34 -6.16
N GLN A 48 32.09 -3.31 -7.37
CA GLN A 48 33.04 -2.27 -7.74
C GLN A 48 32.45 -0.93 -7.34
N GLU A 49 33.04 -0.32 -6.32
CA GLU A 49 32.87 1.10 -6.09
C GLU A 49 33.40 1.76 -7.35
N PHE A 50 32.48 2.34 -8.14
CA PHE A 50 32.86 3.18 -9.26
C PHE A 50 33.49 4.44 -8.67
N THR A 51 34.80 4.40 -8.49
CA THR A 51 35.60 5.61 -8.41
C THR A 51 35.35 6.40 -9.69
N SER A 52 34.75 7.57 -9.53
CA SER A 52 34.54 8.53 -10.61
C SER A 52 35.90 9.04 -11.08
N HIS A 53 36.53 8.32 -12.01
CA HIS A 53 37.67 8.83 -12.73
C HIS A 53 37.18 9.85 -13.74
N THR A 54 37.43 11.11 -13.42
CA THR A 54 37.47 12.22 -14.37
C THR A 54 38.33 11.81 -15.57
N VAL A 55 37.79 12.04 -16.76
CA VAL A 55 38.45 11.73 -18.03
C VAL A 55 39.69 12.60 -18.16
N VAL A 56 40.87 11.97 -18.08
CA VAL A 56 42.12 12.45 -18.69
C VAL A 56 42.70 11.27 -19.46
N GLY A 57 42.97 11.50 -20.75
CA GLY A 57 43.34 10.45 -21.70
C GLY A 57 44.70 9.80 -21.43
N GLY A 58 44.83 8.53 -21.84
CA GLY A 58 46.11 7.81 -21.86
C GLY A 58 45.97 6.32 -22.18
N LYS A 59 46.71 5.88 -23.20
CA LYS A 59 46.81 4.54 -23.84
C LYS A 59 47.08 3.32 -22.92
N SER A 60 46.59 2.16 -23.40
CA SER A 60 47.03 0.74 -23.24
C SER A 60 46.93 0.08 -21.84
N GLY A 61 46.56 -1.20 -21.67
CA GLY A 61 46.25 -2.30 -22.60
C GLY A 61 45.73 -3.55 -21.84
N GLY A 62 45.01 -4.43 -22.53
CA GLY A 62 44.50 -5.72 -22.02
C GLY A 62 43.75 -6.49 -23.12
N PRO A 63 43.75 -7.84 -23.13
CA PRO A 63 43.49 -8.64 -24.32
C PRO A 63 42.03 -8.60 -24.79
N ALA A 64 41.87 -8.65 -26.11
CA ALA A 64 40.60 -8.55 -26.81
C ALA A 64 39.74 -9.80 -26.65
N VAL A 65 38.62 -9.68 -25.94
CA VAL A 65 37.54 -10.67 -26.01
C VAL A 65 36.67 -10.32 -27.22
N SER A 66 36.86 -11.08 -28.30
CA SER A 66 36.06 -10.98 -29.53
C SER A 66 34.63 -11.42 -29.26
N ARG A 67 33.72 -10.46 -29.07
CA ARG A 67 32.28 -10.71 -29.23
C ARG A 67 31.87 -10.21 -30.61
N PRO A 68 31.19 -11.01 -31.46
CA PRO A 68 30.73 -10.56 -32.75
C PRO A 68 29.69 -9.45 -32.54
N VAL A 69 30.11 -8.21 -32.76
CA VAL A 69 29.21 -7.06 -32.83
C VAL A 69 28.42 -7.22 -34.12
N GLN A 70 27.15 -7.64 -34.01
CA GLN A 70 26.20 -7.44 -35.11
C GLN A 70 26.15 -5.94 -35.41
N ARG A 71 26.76 -5.53 -36.52
CA ARG A 71 26.67 -4.17 -37.05
C ARG A 71 25.20 -3.88 -37.34
N LYS A 72 24.62 -2.93 -36.61
CA LYS A 72 23.29 -2.41 -36.92
C LYS A 72 23.30 -1.82 -38.34
N PRO A 73 22.23 -1.99 -39.14
CA PRO A 73 22.11 -1.33 -40.43
C PRO A 73 22.19 0.18 -40.24
N LYS A 74 23.06 0.84 -40.99
CA LYS A 74 23.17 2.29 -41.01
C LYS A 74 21.97 2.83 -41.79
N VAL A 75 20.94 3.27 -41.08
CA VAL A 75 19.79 3.96 -41.70
C VAL A 75 20.29 5.33 -42.17
N PRO A 76 20.20 5.67 -43.46
CA PRO A 76 20.54 6.99 -43.94
C PRO A 76 19.56 8.00 -43.33
N SER A 77 20.05 8.93 -42.51
CA SER A 77 19.29 10.13 -42.19
C SER A 77 19.38 11.07 -43.40
N PRO A 78 18.27 11.54 -43.97
CA PRO A 78 18.33 12.59 -44.97
C PRO A 78 18.72 13.89 -44.27
N GLN A 79 20.02 14.23 -44.30
CA GLN A 79 20.47 15.59 -44.01
C GLN A 79 20.00 16.49 -45.15
N LYS A 80 18.86 17.16 -44.98
CA LYS A 80 18.43 18.21 -45.89
C LYS A 80 19.28 19.46 -45.62
N ARG A 81 20.39 19.59 -46.35
CA ARG A 81 21.20 20.80 -46.37
C ARG A 81 20.37 21.91 -47.03
N LEU A 82 19.96 22.92 -46.25
CA LEU A 82 19.39 24.15 -46.81
C LEU A 82 20.55 24.93 -47.44
N THR A 83 20.60 24.95 -48.77
CA THR A 83 21.51 25.81 -49.53
C THR A 83 20.73 27.00 -50.07
N THR A 84 21.06 28.20 -49.65
CA THR A 84 20.56 29.45 -50.20
C THR A 84 21.44 29.86 -51.39
N LYS A 85 20.85 30.22 -52.53
CA LYS A 85 21.59 30.66 -53.73
C LYS A 85 21.65 32.19 -53.90
N SER A 86 21.26 32.96 -52.88
CA SER A 86 21.19 34.42 -53.00
C SER A 86 21.41 35.08 -51.64
N ALA A 87 22.28 36.09 -51.59
CA ALA A 87 22.70 36.80 -50.38
C ALA A 87 21.66 37.78 -49.80
N SER A 88 20.41 37.77 -50.27
CA SER A 88 19.36 38.74 -49.89
C SER A 88 18.00 38.11 -49.60
N ALA A 89 17.94 36.85 -49.17
CA ALA A 89 16.66 36.25 -48.77
C ALA A 89 16.32 36.63 -47.32
N THR A 90 15.37 37.56 -47.14
CA THR A 90 14.77 37.90 -45.85
C THR A 90 14.00 36.70 -45.29
N LEU A 91 14.50 36.13 -44.20
CA LEU A 91 13.92 34.98 -43.51
C LEU A 91 12.79 35.47 -42.57
N ALA A 92 11.53 35.39 -43.01
CA ALA A 92 10.40 35.68 -42.13
C ALA A 92 10.14 34.49 -41.20
N LEU A 93 10.19 34.72 -39.89
CA LEU A 93 9.80 33.73 -38.87
C LEU A 93 8.26 33.58 -38.88
N PRO A 94 7.72 32.36 -38.77
CA PRO A 94 6.28 32.17 -38.60
C PRO A 94 5.82 32.80 -37.28
N PRO A 95 4.64 33.45 -37.22
CA PRO A 95 4.14 34.03 -35.99
C PRO A 95 3.87 32.93 -34.95
N MET A 96 4.31 33.16 -33.70
CA MET A 96 4.00 32.28 -32.59
C MET A 96 2.49 32.30 -32.30
N LYS A 97 1.89 31.13 -32.22
CA LYS A 97 0.47 30.96 -31.92
C LYS A 97 0.22 31.28 -30.45
N GLU A 98 -0.55 32.31 -30.17
CA GLU A 98 -1.01 32.67 -28.83
C GLU A 98 -1.85 31.51 -28.24
N MET A 99 -1.56 31.12 -27.00
CA MET A 99 -2.35 30.14 -26.27
C MET A 99 -3.52 30.86 -25.57
N THR A 100 -4.70 30.81 -26.17
CA THR A 100 -5.97 31.04 -25.47
C THR A 100 -6.49 29.72 -24.88
N PRO A 101 -6.96 29.68 -23.63
CA PRO A 101 -7.45 28.46 -23.00
C PRO A 101 -8.95 28.33 -23.24
N GLU A 102 -9.43 27.30 -23.94
CA GLU A 102 -10.84 26.89 -23.84
C GLU A 102 -11.02 25.40 -24.20
N MET A 103 -12.00 24.80 -23.55
CA MET A 103 -12.31 23.38 -23.46
C MET A 103 -12.77 22.72 -24.76
N GLY A 104 -12.26 21.49 -24.98
CA GLY A 104 -13.03 20.30 -25.38
C GLY A 104 -13.65 20.24 -26.79
N LEU A 105 -13.12 19.37 -27.67
CA LEU A 105 -13.74 18.07 -27.99
C LEU A 105 -12.87 17.27 -28.98
N SER A 106 -12.69 15.98 -28.65
CA SER A 106 -12.60 14.83 -29.56
C SER A 106 -11.70 14.84 -30.80
N GLY A 107 -10.56 14.16 -30.66
CA GLY A 107 -10.28 12.91 -31.40
C GLY A 107 -10.20 12.99 -32.92
N LEU A 108 -8.98 12.93 -33.45
CA LEU A 108 -8.60 12.22 -34.67
C LEU A 108 -7.08 12.31 -34.84
N SER A 109 -6.35 11.24 -34.50
CA SER A 109 -5.18 10.77 -35.25
C SER A 109 -4.65 9.51 -34.57
N GLY A 110 -5.07 8.35 -35.09
CA GLY A 110 -4.40 7.08 -34.83
C GLY A 110 -3.02 7.12 -35.48
N GLY A 111 -1.98 7.00 -34.67
CA GLY A 111 -0.60 6.98 -35.11
C GLY A 111 0.23 6.00 -34.28
N MET A 112 0.43 4.83 -34.89
CA MET A 112 1.36 3.74 -34.56
C MET A 112 2.60 4.18 -33.76
N GLY A 113 2.89 3.48 -32.67
CA GLY A 113 3.94 3.86 -31.73
C GLY A 113 5.38 3.70 -32.22
N LYS A 114 6.29 4.36 -31.50
CA LYS A 114 7.69 3.94 -31.35
C LYS A 114 8.25 4.51 -30.05
N GLY A 115 8.65 3.61 -29.17
CA GLY A 115 9.14 3.90 -27.82
C GLY A 115 10.43 4.72 -27.77
N GLY A 116 10.57 5.44 -26.66
CA GLY A 116 11.74 6.24 -26.31
C GLY A 116 11.83 6.47 -24.80
N PHE A 117 12.48 5.51 -24.13
CA PHE A 117 13.19 5.52 -22.84
C PHE A 117 13.12 6.72 -21.88
N GLY A 118 12.63 6.40 -20.67
CA GLY A 118 13.03 7.03 -19.40
C GLY A 118 13.17 5.95 -18.31
N ARG A 119 14.23 5.12 -18.39
CA ARG A 119 14.58 4.14 -17.34
C ARG A 119 15.36 4.85 -16.23
N GLY A 120 14.62 5.46 -15.30
CA GLY A 120 15.12 5.82 -13.98
C GLY A 120 14.78 4.69 -13.00
N LEU A 121 15.76 3.86 -12.67
CA LEU A 121 15.65 2.84 -11.63
C LEU A 121 15.75 3.54 -10.27
N GLY A 122 14.61 4.06 -9.79
CA GLY A 122 14.47 4.68 -8.46
C GLY A 122 14.25 3.61 -7.40
N SER A 123 15.26 3.39 -6.59
CA SER A 123 15.25 2.58 -5.37
C SER A 123 14.31 3.19 -4.32
N PHE A 124 13.06 2.75 -4.26
CA PHE A 124 12.20 2.95 -3.09
C PHE A 124 11.46 1.65 -2.76
N GLY A 125 11.66 1.19 -1.52
CA GLY A 125 11.25 -0.11 -1.03
C GLY A 125 9.74 -0.37 -1.16
N GLY A 126 9.43 -1.36 -1.97
CA GLY A 126 8.16 -2.07 -1.97
C GLY A 126 8.41 -3.47 -2.50
N ASN A 127 8.02 -4.51 -1.75
CA ASN A 127 7.97 -5.89 -2.23
C ASN A 127 6.84 -6.05 -3.24
N GLY A 128 6.98 -5.40 -4.39
CA GLY A 128 6.12 -5.57 -5.55
C GLY A 128 7.02 -5.85 -6.74
N LEU A 129 7.00 -7.09 -7.22
CA LEU A 129 7.46 -7.42 -8.56
C LEU A 129 6.79 -6.41 -9.50
N GLY A 130 7.60 -5.59 -10.15
CA GLY A 130 7.17 -4.59 -11.12
C GLY A 130 6.50 -5.25 -12.31
N ALA A 131 5.23 -5.59 -12.16
CA ALA A 131 4.35 -5.97 -13.24
C ALA A 131 3.99 -4.69 -13.97
N GLY A 132 4.71 -4.40 -15.05
CA GLY A 132 4.28 -3.45 -16.07
C GLY A 132 2.99 -3.94 -16.70
N LEU A 133 1.86 -3.66 -16.06
CA LEU A 133 0.53 -3.77 -16.67
C LEU A 133 0.03 -2.37 -17.02
N GLY A 134 -0.37 -2.23 -18.28
CA GLY A 134 -0.55 -0.99 -19.02
C GLY A 134 -1.21 0.15 -18.25
N ASN A 135 -0.54 1.31 -18.26
CA ASN A 135 -1.24 2.58 -18.07
C ASN A 135 -2.28 2.71 -19.18
N ARG A 136 -3.57 2.57 -18.85
CA ARG A 136 -4.61 3.17 -19.70
C ARG A 136 -4.33 4.66 -19.78
N ALA A 137 -4.41 5.21 -20.99
CA ALA A 137 -4.25 6.64 -21.24
C ALA A 137 -5.15 7.45 -20.27
N GLY A 138 -4.54 8.36 -19.49
CA GLY A 138 -5.25 9.28 -18.61
C GLY A 138 -5.30 8.93 -17.11
N PHE A 139 -4.68 7.85 -16.64
CA PHE A 139 -4.44 7.62 -15.20
C PHE A 139 -3.02 8.07 -14.81
N VAL A 140 -2.84 9.37 -14.61
CA VAL A 140 -1.61 9.91 -14.02
C VAL A 140 -1.69 9.67 -12.51
N GLY A 141 -0.77 8.88 -11.97
CA GLY A 141 -0.70 8.65 -10.53
C GLY A 141 -0.38 9.96 -9.81
N ARG A 142 -1.18 10.33 -8.81
CA ARG A 142 -0.97 11.53 -7.98
C ARG A 142 -0.30 11.14 -6.67
N PRO A 143 0.79 11.81 -6.26
CA PRO A 143 1.52 11.46 -5.04
C PRO A 143 0.76 11.93 -3.81
N VAL A 144 0.33 11.00 -2.95
CA VAL A 144 -0.33 11.28 -1.66
C VAL A 144 0.44 10.56 -0.57
N MET A 145 1.03 11.33 0.35
CA MET A 145 1.70 10.82 1.56
C MET A 145 2.67 9.64 1.33
N GLY A 146 3.43 9.67 0.22
CA GLY A 146 4.41 8.63 -0.12
C GLY A 146 3.88 7.47 -0.98
N ALA A 147 2.61 7.49 -1.39
CA ALA A 147 2.04 6.56 -2.37
C ALA A 147 1.60 7.29 -3.65
N PHE A 148 1.60 6.60 -4.80
CA PHE A 148 1.02 7.12 -6.03
C PHE A 148 -0.39 6.56 -6.22
N ILE A 149 -1.41 7.38 -6.02
CA ILE A 149 -2.80 7.01 -6.21
C ILE A 149 -3.15 7.18 -7.69
N ARG A 150 -3.47 6.08 -8.36
CA ARG A 150 -3.92 6.04 -9.76
C ARG A 150 -5.45 5.93 -9.83
N ALA A 151 -6.13 7.06 -9.89
CA ALA A 151 -7.59 7.13 -9.96
C ALA A 151 -8.05 8.48 -10.53
N LYS A 152 -9.31 8.55 -11.00
CA LYS A 152 -10.00 9.83 -11.23
C LYS A 152 -11.02 10.10 -10.13
N ARG A 153 -11.85 9.10 -9.81
CA ARG A 153 -12.85 9.14 -8.73
C ARG A 153 -12.32 8.40 -7.51
N VAL A 154 -12.19 9.11 -6.40
CA VAL A 154 -11.59 8.59 -5.17
C VAL A 154 -12.59 8.69 -4.03
N ALA A 155 -12.87 7.56 -3.39
CA ALA A 155 -13.55 7.52 -2.10
C ALA A 155 -12.53 7.30 -0.99
N VAL A 156 -12.60 8.11 0.06
CA VAL A 156 -11.67 8.09 1.19
C VAL A 156 -12.43 7.70 2.44
N TYR A 157 -11.94 6.69 3.15
CA TYR A 157 -12.36 6.32 4.49
C TYR A 157 -11.35 6.87 5.49
N LEU A 158 -11.82 7.75 6.37
CA LEU A 158 -11.07 8.23 7.52
C LEU A 158 -11.65 7.61 8.79
N ASP A 159 -10.83 6.83 9.46
CA ASP A 159 -11.14 6.32 10.80
C ASP A 159 -11.15 7.49 11.78
N CYS A 160 -12.31 7.80 12.37
CA CYS A 160 -12.47 8.88 13.34
C CYS A 160 -12.48 8.43 14.80
N SER A 161 -11.90 7.25 15.07
CA SER A 161 -11.62 6.80 16.44
C SER A 161 -10.67 7.77 17.16
N GLY A 162 -10.67 7.69 18.51
CA GLY A 162 -9.90 8.59 19.36
C GLY A 162 -8.39 8.60 19.06
N SER A 163 -7.82 7.46 18.64
CA SER A 163 -6.40 7.35 18.27
C SER A 163 -6.07 8.04 16.95
N MET A 164 -7.06 8.31 16.10
CA MET A 164 -6.88 8.81 14.73
C MET A 164 -7.24 10.29 14.57
N ARG A 165 -8.11 10.83 15.44
CA ARG A 165 -8.73 12.15 15.30
C ARG A 165 -7.75 13.30 15.09
N SER A 166 -6.58 13.28 15.74
CA SER A 166 -5.58 14.34 15.62
C SER A 166 -4.91 14.43 14.24
N TYR A 167 -4.91 13.35 13.47
CA TYR A 167 -4.27 13.33 12.14
C TYR A 167 -5.22 13.74 11.01
N LEU A 168 -6.54 13.63 11.23
CA LEU A 168 -7.54 13.75 10.16
C LEU A 168 -7.50 15.09 9.39
N PRO A 169 -7.38 16.26 10.04
CA PRO A 169 -7.36 17.53 9.30
C PRO A 169 -6.19 17.61 8.31
N HIS A 170 -5.01 17.17 8.72
CA HIS A 170 -3.81 17.20 7.88
C HIS A 170 -3.91 16.19 6.72
N VAL A 171 -4.40 14.98 7.00
CA VAL A 171 -4.56 13.92 6.01
C VAL A 171 -5.59 14.31 4.96
N GLU A 172 -6.72 14.87 5.38
CA GLU A 172 -7.74 15.33 4.44
C GLU A 172 -7.22 16.45 3.54
N ALA A 173 -6.46 17.41 4.10
CA ALA A 173 -5.86 18.49 3.32
C ALA A 173 -4.88 17.95 2.25
N GLU A 174 -4.00 17.01 2.61
CA GLU A 174 -3.07 16.39 1.66
C GLU A 174 -3.79 15.59 0.56
N ILE A 175 -4.87 14.87 0.91
CA ILE A 175 -5.67 14.16 -0.08
C ILE A 175 -6.38 15.16 -1.01
N ARG A 176 -7.06 16.18 -0.48
CA ARG A 176 -7.80 17.17 -1.28
C ARG A 176 -6.89 18.04 -2.14
N LYS A 177 -5.64 18.28 -1.73
CA LYS A 177 -4.63 18.93 -2.57
C LYS A 177 -4.41 18.18 -3.88
N GLN A 178 -4.42 16.85 -3.83
CA GLN A 178 -4.22 15.99 -4.99
C GLN A 178 -5.54 15.57 -5.65
N PHE A 179 -6.63 15.48 -4.90
CA PHE A 179 -7.94 15.07 -5.35
C PHE A 179 -9.00 16.00 -4.76
N PRO A 180 -9.20 17.20 -5.32
CA PRO A 180 -10.15 18.18 -4.78
C PRO A 180 -11.57 17.61 -4.63
N ASP A 181 -11.98 16.80 -5.61
CA ASP A 181 -13.29 16.14 -5.69
C ASP A 181 -13.34 14.79 -4.97
N ALA A 182 -12.38 14.48 -4.09
CA ALA A 182 -12.43 13.24 -3.33
C ALA A 182 -13.63 13.24 -2.36
N ASP A 183 -14.36 12.13 -2.36
CA ASP A 183 -15.48 11.91 -1.44
C ASP A 183 -14.93 11.34 -0.13
N VAL A 184 -14.86 12.19 0.91
CA VAL A 184 -14.26 11.85 2.20
C VAL A 184 -15.33 11.44 3.22
N PHE A 185 -15.35 10.15 3.52
CA PHE A 185 -16.22 9.51 4.49
C PHE A 185 -15.50 9.35 5.84
N ARG A 186 -16.15 9.73 6.94
CA ARG A 186 -15.60 9.66 8.30
C ARG A 186 -16.50 8.82 9.19
N PHE A 187 -16.00 7.66 9.62
CA PHE A 187 -16.73 6.69 10.45
C PHE A 187 -15.84 6.16 11.59
N ASP A 188 -16.45 5.76 12.71
CA ASP A 188 -15.72 5.33 13.90
C ASP A 188 -15.17 3.90 13.75
N GLY A 189 -13.85 3.80 13.97
CA GLY A 189 -13.08 2.56 13.87
C GLY A 189 -12.82 2.13 12.44
N ALA A 190 -12.02 1.09 12.27
CA ALA A 190 -11.71 0.48 10.98
C ALA A 190 -11.81 -1.06 11.04
N ARG A 191 -12.86 -1.56 11.71
CA ARG A 191 -13.13 -2.99 11.84
C ARG A 191 -13.71 -3.58 10.57
N VAL A 192 -13.29 -4.80 10.24
CA VAL A 192 -13.93 -5.63 9.21
C VAL A 192 -14.52 -6.84 9.90
N VAL A 193 -15.86 -6.96 9.89
CA VAL A 193 -16.55 -8.03 10.61
C VAL A 193 -17.29 -8.92 9.62
N GLY A 194 -16.98 -10.21 9.65
CA GLY A 194 -17.73 -11.25 8.95
C GLY A 194 -18.61 -12.05 9.90
N LEU A 195 -19.81 -12.40 9.48
CA LEU A 195 -20.66 -13.40 10.10
C LEU A 195 -20.87 -14.52 9.07
N ASP A 196 -20.28 -15.69 9.34
CA ASP A 196 -20.16 -16.79 8.40
C ASP A 196 -19.64 -16.31 7.03
N GLU A 197 -20.49 -16.38 6.00
CA GLU A 197 -20.16 -16.15 4.59
C GLU A 197 -20.53 -14.74 4.10
N VAL A 198 -20.85 -13.81 5.01
CA VAL A 198 -21.21 -12.41 4.68
C VAL A 198 -20.49 -11.39 5.56
N VAL A 199 -20.27 -10.19 5.01
CA VAL A 199 -19.79 -9.03 5.79
C VAL A 199 -20.95 -8.45 6.58
N VAL A 200 -20.78 -8.22 7.88
CA VAL A 200 -21.80 -7.63 8.76
C VAL A 200 -22.12 -6.20 8.31
N TYR A 201 -23.41 -5.90 8.14
CA TYR A 201 -23.93 -4.67 7.51
C TYR A 201 -23.46 -4.41 6.06
N GLY A 202 -22.83 -5.39 5.41
CA GLY A 202 -22.54 -5.36 3.98
C GLY A 202 -23.80 -5.37 3.10
N ARG A 203 -23.62 -5.46 1.78
CA ARG A 203 -24.73 -5.45 0.80
C ARG A 203 -25.67 -6.64 0.93
N ARG A 204 -25.11 -7.81 1.28
CA ARG A 204 -25.84 -9.09 1.40
C ARG A 204 -26.13 -9.49 2.84
N PHE A 205 -25.92 -8.58 3.78
CA PHE A 205 -26.15 -8.88 5.18
C PHE A 205 -27.64 -8.81 5.52
N HIS A 206 -28.14 -9.92 6.05
CA HIS A 206 -29.47 -10.03 6.63
C HIS A 206 -29.35 -10.84 7.92
N GLY A 207 -30.06 -10.42 8.97
CA GLY A 207 -30.10 -11.12 10.26
C GLY A 207 -29.45 -10.35 11.40
N ASP A 208 -29.26 -11.05 12.52
CA ASP A 208 -28.81 -10.48 13.78
C ASP A 208 -27.28 -10.33 13.81
N PRO A 209 -26.76 -9.10 13.96
CA PRO A 209 -25.33 -8.85 13.99
C PRO A 209 -24.75 -9.20 15.38
N PRO A 210 -23.45 -9.54 15.46
CA PRO A 210 -22.76 -9.58 16.75
C PRO A 210 -22.81 -8.19 17.41
N ARG A 211 -22.64 -8.15 18.74
CA ARG A 211 -22.56 -6.88 19.47
C ARG A 211 -21.28 -6.15 19.08
N LEU A 212 -21.43 -5.03 18.37
CA LEU A 212 -20.33 -4.19 17.91
C LEU A 212 -20.43 -2.80 18.56
N ARG A 213 -19.29 -2.12 18.66
CA ARG A 213 -19.27 -0.69 19.00
C ARG A 213 -19.86 0.09 17.84
N GLU A 214 -20.83 0.94 18.10
CA GLU A 214 -21.42 1.84 17.10
C GLU A 214 -20.97 3.28 17.39
N GLY A 215 -20.91 4.10 16.35
CA GLY A 215 -20.57 5.51 16.49
C GLY A 215 -21.22 6.35 15.39
N PRO A 216 -21.70 7.56 15.70
CA PRO A 216 -22.32 8.43 14.70
C PRO A 216 -21.29 8.80 13.62
N THR A 217 -21.76 8.98 12.39
CA THR A 217 -20.93 9.50 11.30
C THR A 217 -20.39 10.88 11.66
N GLN A 218 -19.14 11.14 11.31
CA GLN A 218 -18.52 12.48 11.37
C GLN A 218 -18.27 13.05 9.95
N THR A 219 -18.86 12.42 8.93
CA THR A 219 -18.77 12.82 7.53
C THR A 219 -19.41 14.20 7.33
N VAL A 220 -18.66 15.14 6.73
CA VAL A 220 -19.15 16.49 6.41
C VAL A 220 -19.80 16.44 5.02
N VAL A 221 -21.11 16.28 4.99
CA VAL A 221 -21.89 15.96 3.77
C VAL A 221 -21.74 17.04 2.70
N GLU A 222 -21.60 18.29 3.11
CA GLU A 222 -21.46 19.47 2.25
C GLU A 222 -20.20 19.40 1.38
N THR A 223 -19.16 18.71 1.86
CA THR A 223 -17.86 18.55 1.19
C THR A 223 -17.80 17.38 0.20
N LEU A 224 -18.87 16.60 0.11
CA LEU A 224 -19.00 15.49 -0.83
C LEU A 224 -19.48 15.99 -2.19
N THR A 225 -19.07 15.30 -3.25
CA THR A 225 -19.63 15.47 -4.59
C THR A 225 -21.12 15.09 -4.59
N PRO A 226 -21.92 15.48 -5.60
CA PRO A 226 -23.31 15.04 -5.72
C PRO A 226 -23.46 13.52 -5.68
N ALA A 227 -22.56 12.79 -6.34
CA ALA A 227 -22.52 11.33 -6.28
C ALA A 227 -22.14 10.82 -4.88
N GLY A 228 -21.14 11.43 -4.24
CA GLY A 228 -20.74 11.11 -2.87
C GLY A 228 -21.87 11.30 -1.86
N LYS A 229 -22.69 12.35 -2.00
CA LYS A 229 -23.89 12.57 -1.16
C LYS A 229 -24.90 11.44 -1.31
N LEU A 230 -25.15 10.97 -2.53
CA LEU A 230 -26.04 9.82 -2.78
C LEU A 230 -25.48 8.54 -2.14
N VAL A 231 -24.18 8.30 -2.27
CA VAL A 231 -23.50 7.16 -1.63
C VAL A 231 -23.62 7.26 -0.11
N GLN A 232 -23.35 8.44 0.47
CA GLN A 232 -23.44 8.67 1.91
C GLN A 232 -24.83 8.31 2.46
N THR A 233 -25.90 8.75 1.78
CA THR A 233 -27.28 8.40 2.18
C THR A 233 -27.50 6.89 2.19
N LYS A 234 -26.95 6.16 1.21
CA LYS A 234 -27.10 4.69 1.12
C LYS A 234 -26.29 3.92 2.16
N VAL A 235 -25.11 4.42 2.54
CA VAL A 235 -24.14 3.65 3.34
C VAL A 235 -24.06 4.08 4.79
N ARG A 236 -24.49 5.30 5.15
CA ARG A 236 -24.30 5.89 6.49
C ARG A 236 -24.65 4.93 7.63
N THR A 237 -25.90 4.49 7.72
CA THR A 237 -26.35 3.66 8.84
C THR A 237 -25.62 2.32 8.90
N ALA A 238 -25.31 1.74 7.74
CA ALA A 238 -24.55 0.49 7.68
C ALA A 238 -23.10 0.69 8.16
N CYS A 239 -22.47 1.81 7.82
CA CYS A 239 -21.10 2.13 8.21
C CYS A 239 -20.98 2.59 9.67
N GLU A 240 -21.97 3.29 10.23
CA GLU A 240 -22.01 3.62 11.67
C GLU A 240 -21.98 2.36 12.54
N LYS A 241 -22.56 1.26 12.05
CA LYS A 241 -22.64 -0.02 12.77
C LYS A 241 -21.55 -1.03 12.37
N GLY A 242 -21.29 -1.18 11.07
CA GLY A 242 -20.36 -2.15 10.49
C GLY A 242 -18.99 -1.59 10.10
N SER A 243 -18.77 -0.27 10.20
CA SER A 243 -17.48 0.40 9.99
C SER A 243 -16.85 0.06 8.62
N LEU A 244 -15.52 -0.08 8.57
CA LEU A 244 -14.76 -0.26 7.34
C LEU A 244 -15.24 -1.46 6.53
N GLY A 245 -15.59 -2.58 7.18
CA GLY A 245 -16.12 -3.76 6.52
C GLY A 245 -17.36 -3.45 5.68
N ALA A 246 -18.36 -2.83 6.31
CA ALA A 246 -19.59 -2.44 5.63
C ALA A 246 -19.35 -1.40 4.54
N TRP A 247 -18.46 -0.44 4.79
CA TRP A 247 -18.12 0.61 3.81
C TRP A 247 -17.49 0.00 2.56
N VAL A 248 -16.43 -0.80 2.69
CA VAL A 248 -15.79 -1.44 1.54
C VAL A 248 -16.79 -2.33 0.81
N ASP A 249 -17.51 -3.21 1.52
CA ASP A 249 -18.42 -4.15 0.86
C ASP A 249 -19.48 -3.44 0.00
N ARG A 250 -19.99 -2.30 0.49
CA ARG A 250 -20.98 -1.48 -0.23
C ARG A 250 -20.36 -0.69 -1.38
N LEU A 251 -19.20 -0.07 -1.16
CA LEU A 251 -18.54 0.74 -2.19
C LEU A 251 -17.95 -0.09 -3.33
N LEU A 252 -17.74 -1.40 -3.15
CA LEU A 252 -17.40 -2.29 -4.26
C LEU A 252 -18.49 -2.35 -5.36
N ALA A 253 -19.71 -1.87 -5.09
CA ALA A 253 -20.77 -1.71 -6.09
C ALA A 253 -20.81 -0.31 -6.74
N GLU A 254 -20.13 0.66 -6.13
CA GLU A 254 -20.19 2.05 -6.53
C GLU A 254 -19.08 2.36 -7.55
N SER A 255 -19.29 3.40 -8.35
CA SER A 255 -18.38 3.74 -9.45
C SER A 255 -17.18 4.57 -8.98
N TYR A 256 -16.36 4.03 -8.10
CA TYR A 256 -15.08 4.62 -7.71
C TYR A 256 -13.91 3.89 -8.37
N ASP A 257 -12.85 4.63 -8.73
CA ASP A 257 -11.64 4.04 -9.31
C ASP A 257 -10.62 3.68 -8.23
N ALA A 258 -10.70 4.33 -7.07
CA ALA A 258 -9.91 4.00 -5.88
C ALA A 258 -10.70 4.13 -4.58
N LEU A 259 -10.42 3.20 -3.68
CA LEU A 259 -10.78 3.26 -2.27
C LEU A 259 -9.50 3.53 -1.47
N VAL A 260 -9.50 4.60 -0.69
CA VAL A 260 -8.37 5.00 0.15
C VAL A 260 -8.80 4.87 1.60
N VAL A 261 -8.03 4.17 2.43
CA VAL A 261 -8.34 3.97 3.85
C VAL A 261 -7.21 4.51 4.69
N PHE A 262 -7.55 5.37 5.65
CA PHE A 262 -6.63 5.90 6.65
C PHE A 262 -7.07 5.46 8.05
N SER A 263 -6.24 4.67 8.71
CA SER A 263 -6.52 4.12 10.05
C SER A 263 -5.21 3.73 10.75
N ASP A 264 -5.28 3.41 12.04
CA ASP A 264 -4.20 2.73 12.76
C ASP A 264 -4.27 1.20 12.64
N PHE A 265 -5.33 0.66 12.02
CA PHE A 265 -5.63 -0.76 11.80
C PHE A 265 -5.64 -1.62 13.07
N GLN A 266 -5.87 -1.04 14.24
CA GLN A 266 -5.92 -1.79 15.51
C GLN A 266 -7.15 -2.70 15.63
N ASP A 267 -8.26 -2.31 15.00
CA ASP A 267 -9.54 -3.02 15.09
C ASP A 267 -9.56 -4.40 14.42
N GLY A 268 -8.84 -4.54 13.31
CA GLY A 268 -8.64 -5.78 12.57
C GLY A 268 -9.86 -6.41 11.91
N VAL A 269 -9.66 -7.63 11.45
CA VAL A 269 -10.64 -8.54 10.88
C VAL A 269 -11.16 -9.46 11.97
N ARG A 270 -12.49 -9.58 12.09
CA ARG A 270 -13.17 -10.45 13.05
C ARG A 270 -14.15 -11.34 12.32
N LEU A 271 -14.12 -12.63 12.60
CA LEU A 271 -15.04 -13.60 12.03
C LEU A 271 -15.87 -14.22 13.14
N TYR A 272 -17.17 -14.11 12.99
CA TYR A 272 -18.16 -14.72 13.83
C TYR A 272 -18.80 -15.89 13.09
N GLN A 273 -19.20 -16.89 13.87
CA GLN A 273 -20.04 -17.98 13.40
C GLN A 273 -21.45 -17.81 13.97
N ALA A 274 -22.48 -17.94 13.12
CA ALA A 274 -23.85 -17.94 13.62
C ALA A 274 -24.07 -19.11 14.58
N LYS A 275 -24.79 -18.84 15.66
CA LYS A 275 -25.24 -19.84 16.63
C LYS A 275 -26.68 -19.52 17.02
N LYS A 276 -27.39 -20.51 17.57
CA LYS A 276 -28.65 -20.24 18.27
C LYS A 276 -28.36 -19.30 19.45
N GLY A 277 -28.81 -18.05 19.37
CA GLY A 277 -28.48 -16.99 20.32
C GLY A 277 -27.39 -16.05 19.79
N GLU A 278 -26.43 -15.68 20.64
CA GLU A 278 -25.39 -14.73 20.25
C GLU A 278 -24.35 -15.35 19.31
N PRO A 279 -23.97 -14.65 18.21
CA PRO A 279 -22.90 -15.09 17.33
C PRO A 279 -21.57 -15.28 18.09
N LYS A 280 -20.87 -16.39 17.81
CA LYS A 280 -19.61 -16.72 18.48
C LYS A 280 -18.42 -16.20 17.68
N LEU A 281 -17.53 -15.43 18.32
CA LEU A 281 -16.24 -15.05 17.72
C LEU A 281 -15.34 -16.28 17.57
N ILE A 282 -14.94 -16.59 16.34
CA ILE A 282 -14.07 -17.73 16.02
C ILE A 282 -12.66 -17.30 15.60
N TYR A 283 -12.51 -16.08 15.11
CA TYR A 283 -11.23 -15.52 14.68
C TYR A 283 -11.20 -14.02 14.86
N SER A 284 -10.07 -13.48 15.30
CA SER A 284 -9.81 -12.05 15.37
C SER A 284 -8.31 -11.80 15.30
N ASP A 285 -7.88 -10.92 14.40
CA ASP A 285 -6.50 -10.42 14.34
C ASP A 285 -6.35 -8.97 14.84
N SER A 286 -7.38 -8.47 15.54
CA SER A 286 -7.34 -7.18 16.25
C SER A 286 -6.17 -7.11 17.23
N SER A 287 -5.53 -5.94 17.36
CA SER A 287 -4.50 -5.73 18.39
C SER A 287 -5.08 -5.76 19.81
N TYR A 288 -6.37 -5.48 19.98
CA TYR A 288 -7.02 -5.45 21.30
C TYR A 288 -7.42 -6.85 21.79
N HIS A 289 -7.81 -7.74 20.87
CA HIS A 289 -8.31 -9.07 21.24
C HIS A 289 -8.08 -10.07 20.10
N LYS A 290 -7.02 -10.89 20.23
CA LYS A 290 -6.65 -11.90 19.22
C LYS A 290 -7.30 -13.25 19.51
N VAL A 291 -7.88 -13.88 18.50
CA VAL A 291 -8.58 -15.18 18.60
C VAL A 291 -8.28 -16.03 17.36
N GLY A 292 -8.17 -17.35 17.54
CA GLY A 292 -8.15 -18.29 16.41
C GLY A 292 -6.81 -18.47 15.70
N GLY A 293 -5.75 -17.80 16.15
CA GLY A 293 -4.39 -17.98 15.60
C GLY A 293 -4.28 -17.52 14.14
N VAL A 294 -3.77 -18.40 13.26
CA VAL A 294 -3.70 -18.14 11.81
C VAL A 294 -5.00 -18.61 11.14
N GLN A 295 -5.65 -17.72 10.38
CA GLN A 295 -6.87 -18.06 9.65
C GLN A 295 -6.59 -19.16 8.62
N LYS A 296 -7.40 -20.22 8.61
CA LYS A 296 -7.33 -21.28 7.60
C LYS A 296 -8.18 -20.90 6.39
N GLY A 297 -7.54 -20.36 5.35
CA GLY A 297 -8.19 -19.99 4.09
C GLY A 297 -9.10 -18.76 4.18
N HIS A 298 -9.82 -18.47 3.09
CA HIS A 298 -10.74 -17.35 2.97
C HIS A 298 -12.18 -17.83 2.95
N VAL A 299 -13.09 -17.15 3.66
CA VAL A 299 -14.54 -17.34 3.51
C VAL A 299 -15.05 -16.68 2.22
N ARG A 300 -16.30 -16.94 1.83
CA ARG A 300 -16.88 -16.49 0.54
C ARG A 300 -16.72 -14.99 0.32
N TRP A 301 -17.11 -14.16 1.28
CA TRP A 301 -17.03 -12.70 1.13
C TRP A 301 -15.58 -12.21 0.95
N GLN A 302 -14.61 -12.87 1.60
CA GLN A 302 -13.19 -12.56 1.43
C GLN A 302 -12.71 -12.89 0.01
N ARG A 303 -13.12 -14.05 -0.52
CA ARG A 303 -12.81 -14.45 -1.91
C ARG A 303 -13.41 -13.48 -2.92
N GLU A 304 -14.67 -13.10 -2.73
CA GLU A 304 -15.37 -12.17 -3.62
C GLU A 304 -14.74 -10.77 -3.60
N TRP A 305 -14.30 -10.28 -2.43
CA TRP A 305 -13.52 -9.04 -2.36
C TRP A 305 -12.24 -9.14 -3.18
N LEU A 306 -11.46 -10.21 -2.98
CA LEU A 306 -10.23 -10.43 -3.74
C LEU A 306 -10.49 -10.48 -5.25
N GLU A 307 -11.55 -11.15 -5.69
CA GLU A 307 -11.96 -11.22 -7.09
C GLU A 307 -12.35 -9.85 -7.66
N VAL A 308 -13.10 -9.02 -6.91
CA VAL A 308 -13.48 -7.68 -7.37
C VAL A 308 -12.24 -6.78 -7.46
N PHE A 309 -11.38 -6.80 -6.44
CA PHE A 309 -10.14 -6.03 -6.45
C PHE A 309 -9.20 -6.46 -7.58
N ALA A 310 -9.10 -7.77 -7.87
CA ALA A 310 -8.30 -8.29 -8.97
C ALA A 310 -8.72 -7.78 -10.36
N LYS A 311 -9.93 -7.22 -10.50
CA LYS A 311 -10.40 -6.60 -11.76
C LYS A 311 -9.85 -5.18 -11.97
N ALA A 312 -9.31 -4.53 -10.94
CA ALA A 312 -8.87 -3.14 -10.99
C ALA A 312 -7.74 -2.87 -12.01
N PRO A 313 -6.72 -3.74 -12.20
CA PRO A 313 -5.74 -3.59 -13.27
C PRO A 313 -6.36 -3.54 -14.67
N HIS A 314 -7.53 -4.16 -14.87
CA HIS A 314 -8.27 -4.17 -16.13
C HIS A 314 -9.38 -3.11 -16.20
N GLY A 315 -9.52 -2.29 -15.15
CA GLY A 315 -10.52 -1.24 -15.02
C GLY A 315 -11.92 -1.73 -14.64
N GLY A 316 -12.06 -2.94 -14.11
CA GLY A 316 -13.34 -3.55 -13.70
C GLY A 316 -13.60 -3.53 -12.18
N GLY A 317 -12.81 -2.76 -11.42
CA GLY A 317 -12.93 -2.62 -9.96
C GLY A 317 -12.04 -1.50 -9.43
N PRO A 318 -12.22 -1.08 -8.16
CA PRO A 318 -11.41 -0.01 -7.58
C PRO A 318 -10.02 -0.50 -7.15
N ARG A 319 -9.04 0.40 -7.15
CA ARG A 319 -7.73 0.18 -6.51
C ARG A 319 -7.81 0.45 -5.01
N LEU A 320 -7.22 -0.38 -4.17
CA LEU A 320 -7.21 -0.21 -2.72
C LEU A 320 -5.89 0.39 -2.24
N TYR A 321 -5.96 1.51 -1.53
CA TYR A 321 -4.82 2.15 -0.90
C TYR A 321 -5.02 2.22 0.62
N LEU A 322 -4.04 1.77 1.39
CA LEU A 322 -4.09 1.75 2.85
C LEU A 322 -2.96 2.63 3.41
N PHE A 323 -3.30 3.57 4.27
CA PHE A 323 -2.35 4.43 4.96
C PHE A 323 -2.44 4.16 6.47
N THR A 324 -1.32 3.80 7.08
CA THR A 324 -1.25 3.47 8.51
C THR A 324 -0.32 4.35 9.31
N VAL A 325 -0.76 4.80 10.48
CA VAL A 325 0.08 5.52 11.45
C VAL A 325 0.74 4.60 12.48
N GLN A 326 0.28 3.35 12.64
CA GLN A 326 0.71 2.50 13.75
C GLN A 326 0.88 1.03 13.39
N GLN A 327 -0.22 0.28 13.22
CA GLN A 327 -0.14 -1.15 12.96
C GLN A 327 -0.06 -1.40 11.46
N GLU A 328 0.66 -2.46 11.08
CA GLU A 328 0.49 -2.93 9.71
C GLU A 328 -0.96 -3.35 9.46
N PRO A 329 -1.51 -3.05 8.27
CA PRO A 329 -2.81 -3.59 7.89
C PRO A 329 -2.80 -5.12 7.92
N GLN A 330 -3.97 -5.69 8.22
CA GLN A 330 -4.17 -7.14 8.30
C GLN A 330 -3.76 -7.84 7.01
N ALA A 331 -3.29 -9.08 7.11
CA ALA A 331 -2.80 -9.85 5.96
C ALA A 331 -3.84 -9.95 4.84
N PHE A 332 -5.12 -10.12 5.19
CA PHE A 332 -6.22 -10.12 4.23
C PHE A 332 -6.37 -8.77 3.49
N LEU A 333 -6.30 -7.64 4.20
CA LEU A 333 -6.36 -6.32 3.56
C LEU A 333 -5.14 -6.07 2.65
N LYS A 334 -3.95 -6.52 3.05
CA LYS A 334 -2.74 -6.48 2.21
C LYS A 334 -2.90 -7.33 0.95
N ALA A 335 -3.57 -8.48 1.02
CA ALA A 335 -3.88 -9.30 -0.15
C ALA A 335 -4.83 -8.57 -1.11
N CYS A 336 -5.86 -7.87 -0.60
CA CYS A 336 -6.74 -7.01 -1.41
C CYS A 336 -5.97 -5.87 -2.09
N VAL A 337 -5.04 -5.22 -1.38
CA VAL A 337 -4.16 -4.18 -1.94
C VAL A 337 -3.35 -4.75 -3.11
N ALA A 338 -2.70 -5.90 -2.89
CA ALA A 338 -1.89 -6.56 -3.92
C ALA A 338 -2.72 -6.94 -5.15
N ALA A 339 -3.89 -7.56 -4.95
CA ALA A 339 -4.81 -7.93 -6.02
C ALA A 339 -5.25 -6.72 -6.85
N SER A 340 -5.51 -5.59 -6.20
CA SER A 340 -5.95 -4.36 -6.87
C SER A 340 -4.83 -3.59 -7.58
N GLY A 341 -3.56 -3.92 -7.31
CA GLY A 341 -2.41 -3.13 -7.75
C GLY A 341 -2.37 -1.73 -7.12
N GLY A 342 -2.87 -1.60 -5.88
CA GLY A 342 -2.77 -0.39 -5.08
C GLY A 342 -1.51 -0.37 -4.22
N ALA A 343 -1.54 0.32 -3.07
CA ALA A 343 -0.39 0.39 -2.15
C ALA A 343 -0.81 0.42 -0.68
N ALA A 344 0.03 -0.15 0.19
CA ALA A 344 -0.07 -0.01 1.64
C ALA A 344 1.15 0.76 2.14
N THR A 345 0.94 1.90 2.79
CA THR A 345 1.99 2.86 3.13
C THR A 345 1.95 3.23 4.61
N SER A 346 3.09 3.13 5.29
CA SER A 346 3.23 3.66 6.64
C SER A 346 3.49 5.17 6.59
N VAL A 347 2.67 5.91 7.31
CA VAL A 347 2.75 7.36 7.54
C VAL A 347 3.02 7.64 9.02
N SER A 348 3.74 6.74 9.68
CA SER A 348 4.14 6.86 11.10
C SER A 348 4.92 8.15 11.42
N TRP A 349 5.50 8.81 10.41
CA TRP A 349 6.12 10.12 10.54
C TRP A 349 5.14 11.21 11.00
N LEU A 350 3.83 11.06 10.76
CA LEU A 350 2.80 11.97 11.29
C LEU A 350 2.80 12.03 12.83
N LYS A 351 3.14 10.92 13.50
CA LYS A 351 3.31 10.88 14.96
C LYS A 351 4.46 11.75 15.45
N LYS A 352 5.52 11.87 14.63
CA LYS A 352 6.72 12.65 14.98
C LYS A 352 6.49 14.15 14.72
N GLY A 353 5.72 14.51 13.70
CA GLY A 353 5.37 15.88 13.36
C GLY A 353 4.49 16.58 14.42
N GLY A 354 3.64 15.84 15.13
CA GLY A 354 2.75 16.39 16.17
C GLY A 354 3.46 16.90 17.44
N ARG A 355 4.77 16.67 17.61
CA ARG A 355 5.55 17.21 18.76
C ARG A 355 6.19 18.57 18.51
N LYS A 356 6.03 19.16 17.31
CA LYS A 356 6.54 20.50 16.98
C LYS A 356 5.40 21.42 16.55
N ALA A 357 4.49 21.70 17.48
CA ALA A 357 3.57 22.84 17.39
C ALA A 357 3.02 23.17 18.79
N SER A 358 3.91 23.63 19.66
CA SER A 358 3.54 24.51 20.77
C SER A 358 4.48 25.71 20.67
N PRO A 359 3.97 26.92 20.41
CA PRO A 359 4.74 28.14 20.66
C PRO A 359 5.05 28.28 22.15
#